data_AF-A0A661WEE8-F1
#
_entry.id   AF-A0A661WEE8-F1
#
_cell.length_a   1.000
_cell.length_b   1.000
_cell.length_c   1.000
_cell.angle_alpha   90.00
_cell.angle_beta   90.00
_cell.angle_gamma   90.00
#
_symmetry.space_group_name_H-M   'P 1'
#
loop_
_entity.id
_entity.type
_entity.pdbx_description
1 polymer ?
#
loop_
_entity_poly.entity_id
_entity_poly.type
_entity_poly.pdbx_seq_one_letter_code
_entity_poly.pdbx_strand_id
1 'polypeptide(L)'
;MELIKRVTEILKKYDICDDCLGRQFHELNPKIPNKEKGKILRNYAILNSTYNREKIEFKKNENCCLCNNIFSRIDFYVQEVKKELNKYEYETFLIGSKIPPELISKEEDFWEENGVDLCEAIKSDFNRALGISVRKEINRKMKFENPDIMAVVDLEKNKINLQISPLYIQGSYKKKTVKGKVQHSIENILLKHTKSTEAVFYSIGRLEQNVITSCYRPFVIMLRNPKIRKPKLTKMRAEINKLKSV
;
A
#
# COMPACT_ATOMS: atom_id res chain seq x y z
N MET A 1 23.18 27.51 2.31
CA MET A 1 24.23 27.10 1.35
C MET A 1 23.65 27.17 -0.05
N GLU A 2 24.43 27.62 -1.03
CA GLU A 2 24.00 27.64 -2.44
C GLU A 2 23.73 26.21 -2.93
N LEU A 3 22.60 25.98 -3.62
CA LEU A 3 22.15 24.63 -4.01
C LEU A 3 23.25 23.81 -4.69
N ILE A 4 23.99 24.43 -5.60
CA ILE A 4 25.05 23.78 -6.36
C ILE A 4 26.21 23.32 -5.49
N LYS A 5 26.57 24.10 -4.45
CA LYS A 5 27.63 23.74 -3.49
C LYS A 5 27.22 22.51 -2.70
N ARG A 6 25.97 22.47 -2.23
CA ARG A 6 25.41 21.30 -1.51
C ARG A 6 25.41 20.04 -2.35
N VAL A 7 24.92 20.13 -3.60
CA VAL A 7 24.93 18.99 -4.52
C VAL A 7 26.36 18.52 -4.78
N THR A 8 27.29 19.44 -4.99
CA THR A 8 28.70 19.12 -5.27
C THR A 8 29.38 18.44 -4.09
N GLU A 9 29.14 18.90 -2.85
CA GLU A 9 29.66 18.29 -1.63
C GLU A 9 29.12 16.87 -1.42
N ILE A 10 27.82 16.67 -1.61
CA ILE A 10 27.18 15.34 -1.55
C ILE A 10 27.86 14.39 -2.55
N LEU A 11 28.01 14.82 -3.81
CA LEU A 11 28.58 13.98 -4.88
C LEU A 11 30.08 13.69 -4.74
N LYS A 12 30.81 14.54 -4.01
CA LYS A 12 32.21 14.28 -3.64
C LYS A 12 32.30 13.23 -2.53
N LYS A 13 31.43 13.32 -1.52
CA LYS A 13 31.53 12.52 -0.31
C LYS A 13 30.87 11.14 -0.44
N TYR A 14 29.74 11.05 -1.14
CA TYR A 14 28.90 9.85 -1.16
C TYR A 14 28.75 9.25 -2.57
N ASP A 15 28.77 7.92 -2.65
CA ASP A 15 28.24 7.20 -3.83
C ASP A 15 26.71 7.15 -3.67
N ILE A 16 26.01 8.03 -4.40
CA ILE A 16 24.57 8.19 -4.33
C ILE A 16 23.96 8.04 -5.71
N CYS A 17 22.85 7.32 -5.82
CA CYS A 17 22.09 7.21 -7.06
C CYS A 17 21.25 8.46 -7.35
N ASP A 18 20.77 8.57 -8.58
CA ASP A 18 19.95 9.71 -9.01
C ASP A 18 18.61 9.77 -8.26
N ASP A 19 18.00 8.63 -7.91
CA ASP A 19 16.79 8.61 -7.09
C ASP A 19 17.06 9.25 -5.71
N CYS A 20 18.11 8.81 -5.01
CA CYS A 20 18.44 9.34 -3.69
C CYS A 20 18.91 10.81 -3.73
N LEU A 21 19.66 11.21 -4.76
CA LEU A 21 20.05 12.60 -4.93
C LEU A 21 18.83 13.48 -5.20
N GLY A 22 17.93 13.08 -6.10
CA GLY A 22 16.72 13.85 -6.38
C GLY A 22 15.79 13.90 -5.17
N ARG A 23 15.72 12.82 -4.40
CA ARG A 23 14.96 12.70 -3.17
C ARG A 23 15.45 13.64 -2.07
N GLN A 24 16.76 13.88 -1.98
CA GLN A 24 17.33 14.87 -1.07
C GLN A 24 16.84 16.31 -1.36
N PHE A 25 16.43 16.57 -2.60
CA PHE A 25 15.95 17.86 -3.07
C PHE A 25 14.53 17.75 -3.64
N HIS A 26 13.70 16.87 -3.08
CA HIS A 26 12.35 16.59 -3.56
C HIS A 26 11.51 17.87 -3.71
N GLU A 27 11.49 18.71 -2.69
CA GLU A 27 10.63 19.91 -2.59
C GLU A 27 10.97 21.00 -3.62
N LEU A 28 12.14 20.96 -4.28
CA LEU A 28 12.46 21.90 -5.36
C LEU A 28 11.44 21.83 -6.51
N ASN A 29 10.99 20.62 -6.84
CA ASN A 29 9.92 20.40 -7.80
C ASN A 29 9.31 19.00 -7.61
N PRO A 30 8.25 18.87 -6.80
CA PRO A 30 7.61 17.58 -6.52
C PRO A 30 7.01 16.88 -7.75
N LYS A 31 6.77 17.61 -8.85
CA LYS A 31 6.16 17.06 -10.07
C LYS A 31 7.15 16.25 -10.91
N ILE A 32 8.45 16.50 -10.77
CA ILE A 32 9.49 15.79 -11.50
C ILE A 32 9.87 14.54 -10.70
N PRO A 33 9.89 13.34 -11.31
CA PRO A 33 10.39 12.12 -10.66
C PRO A 33 11.78 12.33 -10.07
N ASN A 34 12.03 11.81 -8.87
CA ASN A 34 13.30 12.03 -8.18
C ASN A 34 14.50 11.52 -8.99
N LYS A 35 14.38 10.38 -9.69
CA LYS A 35 15.41 9.90 -10.62
C LYS A 35 15.83 10.94 -11.66
N GLU A 36 14.86 11.59 -12.30
CA GLU A 36 15.12 12.61 -13.32
C GLU A 36 15.73 13.86 -12.67
N LYS A 37 15.19 14.27 -11.52
CA LYS A 37 15.69 15.41 -10.75
C LYS A 37 17.15 15.22 -10.33
N GLY A 38 17.50 14.06 -9.78
CA GLY A 38 18.88 13.76 -9.40
C GLY A 38 19.82 13.74 -10.60
N LYS A 39 19.39 13.18 -11.74
CA LYS A 39 20.18 13.22 -12.98
C LYS A 39 20.46 14.65 -13.44
N ILE A 40 19.45 15.53 -13.37
CA ILE A 40 19.59 16.96 -13.70
C ILE A 40 20.60 17.63 -12.74
N LEU A 41 20.43 17.44 -11.42
CA LEU A 41 21.30 18.04 -10.41
C LEU A 41 22.75 17.56 -10.55
N ARG A 42 22.95 16.26 -10.79
CA ARG A 42 24.28 15.68 -11.02
C ARG A 42 24.95 16.27 -12.25
N ASN A 43 24.25 16.29 -13.38
CA ASN A 43 24.78 16.85 -14.62
C ASN A 43 25.09 18.35 -14.48
N TYR A 44 24.23 19.09 -13.77
CA TYR A 44 24.48 20.50 -13.51
C TYR A 44 25.73 20.73 -12.67
N ALA A 45 25.97 19.91 -11.63
CA ALA A 45 27.21 19.97 -10.84
C ALA A 45 28.47 19.68 -11.68
N ILE A 46 28.42 18.66 -12.54
CA ILE A 46 29.53 18.30 -13.44
C ILE A 46 29.82 19.42 -14.46
N LEU A 47 28.78 19.99 -15.06
CA LEU A 47 28.93 21.07 -16.02
C LEU A 47 29.47 22.33 -15.36
N ASN A 48 28.99 22.67 -14.16
CA ASN A 48 29.45 23.83 -13.41
C ASN A 48 30.92 23.68 -12.98
N SER A 49 31.34 22.51 -12.51
CA SER A 49 32.75 22.26 -12.18
C SER A 49 33.66 22.39 -13.42
N THR A 50 33.19 21.88 -14.56
CA THR A 50 33.92 21.97 -15.84
C THR A 50 34.03 23.43 -16.31
N TYR A 51 32.94 24.19 -16.24
CA TYR A 51 32.91 25.60 -16.64
C TYR A 51 33.85 26.46 -15.79
N ASN A 52 33.85 26.26 -14.47
CA ASN A 52 34.74 26.98 -13.55
C ASN A 52 36.18 26.42 -13.50
N ARG A 53 36.49 25.40 -14.33
CA ARG A 53 37.80 24.72 -14.38
C ARG A 53 38.23 24.11 -13.04
N GLU A 54 37.25 23.71 -12.23
CA GLU A 54 37.49 23.01 -10.97
C GLU A 54 37.74 21.52 -11.26
N LYS A 55 38.89 21.00 -10.81
CA LYS A 55 39.15 19.56 -10.85
C LYS A 55 38.45 18.88 -9.68
N ILE A 56 37.21 18.49 -9.90
CA ILE A 56 36.41 17.74 -8.93
C ILE A 56 36.27 16.30 -9.39
N GLU A 57 36.69 15.37 -8.53
CA GLU A 57 36.43 13.94 -8.73
C GLU A 57 35.12 13.58 -8.02
N PHE A 58 34.09 13.30 -8.82
CA PHE A 58 32.81 12.82 -8.31
C PHE A 58 32.85 11.31 -8.13
N LYS A 59 32.27 10.81 -7.03
CA LYS A 59 32.15 9.37 -6.85
C LYS A 59 31.25 8.77 -7.93
N LYS A 60 31.62 7.58 -8.40
CA LYS A 60 30.82 6.82 -9.36
C LYS A 60 29.49 6.43 -8.73
N ASN A 61 28.47 6.25 -9.56
CA ASN A 61 27.12 5.83 -9.17
C ASN A 61 26.97 4.33 -9.45
N GLU A 62 27.67 3.50 -8.70
CA GLU A 62 27.66 2.04 -8.88
C GLU A 62 26.82 1.38 -7.77
N ASN A 63 27.08 1.72 -6.51
CA ASN A 63 26.38 1.16 -5.36
C ASN A 63 25.97 2.28 -4.40
N CYS A 64 24.72 2.73 -4.54
CA CYS A 64 24.22 3.81 -3.70
C CYS A 64 24.28 3.45 -2.21
N CYS A 65 25.04 4.22 -1.44
CA CYS A 65 25.24 3.98 -0.01
C CYS A 65 23.99 4.22 0.84
N LEU A 66 22.99 4.94 0.32
CA LEU A 66 21.76 5.27 1.03
C LEU A 66 20.65 4.24 0.82
N CYS A 67 20.45 3.79 -0.41
CA CYS A 67 19.32 2.92 -0.74
C CYS A 67 19.72 1.52 -1.18
N ASN A 68 21.02 1.21 -1.27
CA ASN A 68 21.53 -0.07 -1.76
C ASN A 68 20.86 -0.49 -3.09
N ASN A 69 20.60 0.49 -3.97
CA ASN A 69 19.96 0.32 -5.28
C ASN A 69 18.56 -0.32 -5.25
N ILE A 70 17.77 -0.16 -4.18
CA ILE A 70 16.39 -0.74 -4.09
C ILE A 70 15.48 -0.33 -5.26
N PHE A 71 15.67 0.87 -5.82
CA PHE A 71 14.87 1.40 -6.93
C PHE A 71 15.08 0.61 -8.23
N SER A 72 16.22 -0.07 -8.40
CA SER A 72 16.46 -0.96 -9.53
C SER A 72 15.53 -2.19 -9.54
N ARG A 73 14.98 -2.54 -8.37
CA ARG A 73 14.15 -3.74 -8.18
C ARG A 73 12.65 -3.45 -8.30
N ILE A 74 12.25 -2.24 -8.70
CA ILE A 74 10.84 -1.87 -8.84
C ILE A 74 10.09 -2.84 -9.77
N ASP A 75 10.66 -3.17 -10.92
CA ASP A 75 10.00 -4.04 -11.90
C ASP A 75 9.73 -5.45 -11.35
N PHE A 76 10.65 -5.98 -10.54
CA PHE A 76 10.46 -7.24 -9.82
C PHE A 76 9.25 -7.15 -8.87
N TYR A 77 9.17 -6.10 -8.05
CA TYR A 77 8.06 -5.93 -7.12
C TYR A 77 6.72 -5.67 -7.81
N VAL A 78 6.72 -5.00 -8.97
CA VAL A 78 5.50 -4.82 -9.78
C VAL A 78 4.89 -6.16 -10.16
N GLN A 79 5.71 -7.11 -10.63
CA GLN A 79 5.24 -8.44 -11.02
C GLN A 79 4.73 -9.25 -9.83
N GLU A 80 5.44 -9.22 -8.69
CA GLU A 80 5.00 -9.93 -7.48
C GLU A 80 3.70 -9.34 -6.91
N VAL A 81 3.55 -8.01 -6.89
CA VAL A 81 2.30 -7.36 -6.47
C VAL A 81 1.14 -7.77 -7.38
N LYS A 82 1.34 -7.76 -8.70
CA LYS A 82 0.32 -8.16 -9.70
C LYS A 82 -0.13 -9.60 -9.46
N LYS A 83 0.82 -10.51 -9.25
CA LYS A 83 0.55 -11.93 -8.96
C LYS A 83 -0.30 -12.13 -7.71
N GLU A 84 -0.01 -11.40 -6.63
CA GLU A 84 -0.78 -11.50 -5.39
C GLU A 84 -2.17 -10.85 -5.50
N LEU A 85 -2.27 -9.69 -6.14
CA LEU A 85 -3.54 -8.97 -6.30
C LEU A 85 -4.54 -9.74 -7.17
N ASN A 86 -4.08 -10.47 -8.20
CA ASN A 86 -4.95 -11.26 -9.09
C ASN A 86 -5.76 -12.36 -8.36
N LYS A 87 -5.41 -12.71 -7.12
CA LYS A 87 -6.13 -13.69 -6.31
C LYS A 87 -7.43 -13.14 -5.69
N TYR A 88 -7.66 -11.83 -5.79
CA TYR A 88 -8.74 -11.11 -5.12
C TYR A 88 -9.54 -10.24 -6.10
N GLU A 89 -10.82 -10.05 -5.80
CA GLU A 89 -11.66 -9.04 -6.45
C GLU A 89 -11.53 -7.71 -5.69
N TYR A 90 -11.13 -6.65 -6.39
CA TYR A 90 -10.98 -5.31 -5.83
C TYR A 90 -11.17 -4.24 -6.91
N GLU A 91 -11.55 -3.03 -6.48
CA GLU A 91 -11.63 -1.84 -7.34
C GLU A 91 -10.49 -0.87 -7.06
N THR A 92 -10.16 -0.75 -5.78
CA THR A 92 -9.16 0.18 -5.27
C THR A 92 -8.02 -0.52 -4.58
N PHE A 93 -6.81 0.00 -4.74
CA PHE A 93 -5.65 -0.51 -4.02
C PHE A 93 -4.75 0.61 -3.54
N LEU A 94 -3.88 0.27 -2.58
CA LEU A 94 -2.82 1.13 -2.07
C LEU A 94 -1.52 0.33 -2.01
N ILE A 95 -0.40 0.98 -2.28
CA ILE A 95 0.94 0.41 -2.10
C ILE A 95 1.54 0.97 -0.82
N GLY A 96 2.05 0.06 0.02
CA GLY A 96 2.90 0.39 1.14
C GLY A 96 4.21 -0.38 1.08
N SER A 97 5.13 -0.01 1.94
CA SER A 97 6.41 -0.69 2.07
C SER A 97 6.85 -0.74 3.53
N LYS A 98 7.61 -1.79 3.82
CA LYS A 98 8.40 -1.94 5.03
C LYS A 98 9.87 -1.82 4.61
N ILE A 99 10.44 -0.66 4.91
CA ILE A 99 11.86 -0.36 4.64
C ILE A 99 12.71 -1.00 5.74
N PRO A 100 13.87 -1.62 5.41
CA PRO A 100 14.78 -2.14 6.41
C PRO A 100 15.25 -1.03 7.36
N PRO A 101 15.30 -1.26 8.69
CA PRO A 101 15.73 -0.25 9.66
C PRO A 101 17.13 0.33 9.36
N GLU A 102 18.03 -0.49 8.82
CA GLU A 102 19.37 -0.06 8.40
C GLU A 102 19.34 1.09 7.38
N LEU A 103 18.41 1.04 6.40
CA LEU A 103 18.29 2.09 5.39
C LEU A 103 17.70 3.38 5.96
N ILE A 104 16.80 3.25 6.95
CA ILE A 104 16.21 4.40 7.65
C ILE A 104 17.29 5.10 8.47
N SER A 105 18.09 4.35 9.24
CA SER A 105 19.21 4.91 10.01
C SER A 105 20.22 5.62 9.10
N LYS A 106 20.61 4.99 7.98
CA LYS A 106 21.52 5.62 6.99
C LYS A 106 20.96 6.91 6.39
N GLU A 107 19.64 6.97 6.20
CA GLU A 107 18.95 8.15 5.71
C GLU A 107 18.95 9.28 6.76
N GLU A 108 18.69 8.95 8.02
CA GLU A 108 18.73 9.90 9.14
C GLU A 108 20.15 10.48 9.32
N ASP A 109 21.18 9.64 9.37
CA ASP A 109 22.58 10.06 9.44
C ASP A 109 22.94 11.00 8.26
N PHE A 110 22.50 10.64 7.05
CA PHE A 110 22.72 11.47 5.87
C PHE A 110 22.03 12.83 5.97
N TRP A 111 20.84 12.88 6.55
CA TRP A 111 20.08 14.11 6.75
C TRP A 111 20.66 15.02 7.82
N GLU A 112 21.21 14.48 8.90
CA GLU A 112 21.91 15.27 9.91
C GLU A 112 23.08 16.05 9.30
N GLU A 113 23.82 15.40 8.41
CA GLU A 113 24.97 16.00 7.75
C GLU A 113 24.61 16.92 6.58
N ASN A 114 23.56 16.59 5.83
CA ASN A 114 23.26 17.24 4.56
C ASN A 114 21.98 18.09 4.59
N GLY A 115 21.20 18.11 5.68
CA GLY A 115 20.00 18.91 5.89
C GLY A 115 18.68 18.22 5.50
N VAL A 116 17.58 18.61 6.16
CA VAL A 116 16.22 18.00 6.03
C VAL A 116 15.18 18.89 5.32
N ASP A 117 15.58 20.09 4.89
CA ASP A 117 14.71 21.16 4.41
C ASP A 117 13.95 20.84 3.11
N LEU A 118 14.50 19.99 2.24
CA LEU A 118 13.94 19.72 0.91
C LEU A 118 13.75 18.22 0.64
N CYS A 119 13.93 17.36 1.63
CA CYS A 119 14.02 15.92 1.41
C CYS A 119 12.66 15.21 1.44
N GLU A 120 12.54 14.12 0.66
CA GLU A 120 11.45 13.13 0.77
C GLU A 120 11.96 11.85 1.42
N ALA A 121 11.19 11.24 2.31
CA ALA A 121 11.57 9.97 2.93
C ALA A 121 11.65 8.84 1.90
N ILE A 122 12.59 7.91 2.07
CA ILE A 122 12.82 6.77 1.15
C ILE A 122 11.56 5.93 0.99
N LYS A 123 10.82 5.76 2.09
CA LYS A 123 9.53 5.06 2.14
C LYS A 123 8.49 5.71 1.23
N SER A 124 8.37 7.05 1.29
CA SER A 124 7.39 7.81 0.52
C SER A 124 7.70 7.76 -0.97
N ASP A 125 8.97 7.99 -1.34
CA ASP A 125 9.40 7.93 -2.74
C ASP A 125 9.24 6.53 -3.33
N PHE A 126 9.66 5.49 -2.59
CA PHE A 126 9.50 4.10 -3.02
C PHE A 126 8.03 3.73 -3.24
N ASN A 127 7.14 4.09 -2.31
CA ASN A 127 5.70 3.84 -2.46
C ASN A 127 5.09 4.56 -3.66
N ARG A 128 5.52 5.81 -3.91
CA ARG A 128 5.08 6.63 -5.03
C ARG A 128 5.56 6.05 -6.36
N ALA A 129 6.86 5.74 -6.47
CA ALA A 129 7.45 5.15 -7.67
C ALA A 129 6.83 3.80 -8.00
N LEU A 130 6.73 2.90 -7.01
CA LEU A 130 6.12 1.58 -7.19
C LEU A 130 4.62 1.70 -7.52
N GLY A 131 3.89 2.60 -6.84
CA GLY A 131 2.47 2.84 -7.09
C GLY A 131 2.18 3.32 -8.52
N ILE A 132 3.01 4.23 -9.05
CA ILE A 132 2.90 4.68 -10.46
C ILE A 132 3.13 3.51 -11.41
N SER A 133 4.16 2.69 -11.19
CA SER A 133 4.48 1.55 -12.06
C SER A 133 3.39 0.47 -12.01
N VAL A 134 2.89 0.12 -10.82
CA VAL A 134 1.79 -0.85 -10.67
C VAL A 134 0.50 -0.34 -11.33
N ARG A 135 0.19 0.96 -11.21
CA ARG A 135 -1.00 1.55 -11.84
C ARG A 135 -0.94 1.53 -13.37
N LYS A 136 0.24 1.62 -13.98
CA LYS A 136 0.40 1.47 -15.44
C LYS A 136 0.06 0.06 -15.91
N GLU A 137 0.41 -0.94 -15.11
CA GLU A 137 0.17 -2.36 -15.39
C GLU A 137 -1.25 -2.84 -15.04
N ILE A 138 -1.90 -2.20 -14.07
CA ILE A 138 -3.20 -2.60 -13.54
C ILE A 138 -4.23 -1.50 -13.79
N ASN A 139 -5.29 -1.82 -14.54
CA ASN A 139 -6.42 -0.92 -14.78
C ASN A 139 -7.38 -0.84 -13.57
N ARG A 140 -6.86 -0.43 -12.42
CA ARG A 140 -7.58 -0.23 -11.14
C ARG A 140 -7.19 1.10 -10.51
N LYS A 141 -8.06 1.63 -9.64
CA LYS A 141 -7.87 2.98 -9.08
C LYS A 141 -6.99 2.90 -7.83
N MET A 142 -6.00 3.78 -7.73
CA MET A 142 -5.25 3.95 -6.48
C MET A 142 -6.03 4.87 -5.56
N LYS A 143 -6.26 4.47 -4.30
CA LYS A 143 -6.99 5.26 -3.31
C LYS A 143 -6.23 5.24 -1.98
N PHE A 144 -5.93 6.42 -1.44
CA PHE A 144 -5.20 6.55 -0.17
C PHE A 144 -6.09 6.29 1.03
N GLU A 145 -7.33 6.78 0.99
CA GLU A 145 -8.30 6.61 2.06
C GLU A 145 -9.20 5.39 1.84
N ASN A 146 -9.21 4.46 2.80
CA ASN A 146 -10.04 3.26 2.76
C ASN A 146 -9.90 2.47 1.44
N PRO A 147 -8.70 1.99 1.07
CA PRO A 147 -8.52 1.10 -0.07
C PRO A 147 -9.16 -0.27 0.18
N ASP A 148 -9.53 -0.98 -0.88
CA ASP A 148 -10.00 -2.37 -0.75
C ASP A 148 -8.87 -3.32 -0.32
N ILE A 149 -7.68 -3.11 -0.89
CA ILE A 149 -6.47 -3.89 -0.61
C ILE A 149 -5.27 -2.96 -0.49
N MET A 150 -4.51 -3.08 0.59
CA MET A 150 -3.18 -2.48 0.72
C MET A 150 -2.12 -3.56 0.54
N ALA A 151 -1.28 -3.43 -0.49
CA ALA A 151 -0.15 -4.31 -0.73
C ALA A 151 1.09 -3.73 -0.06
N VAL A 152 1.58 -4.39 0.98
CA VAL A 152 2.77 -4.00 1.74
C VAL A 152 3.96 -4.80 1.24
N VAL A 153 4.92 -4.12 0.62
CA VAL A 153 6.18 -4.72 0.16
C VAL A 153 7.18 -4.77 1.30
N ASP A 154 7.55 -5.97 1.73
CA ASP A 154 8.64 -6.19 2.68
C ASP A 154 9.95 -6.32 1.90
N LEU A 155 10.78 -5.27 1.94
CA LEU A 155 12.04 -5.20 1.20
C LEU A 155 13.12 -6.14 1.77
N GLU A 156 13.07 -6.40 3.08
CA GLU A 156 14.02 -7.29 3.77
C GLU A 156 13.73 -8.75 3.41
N LYS A 157 12.45 -9.14 3.46
CA LYS A 157 12.02 -10.51 3.16
C LYS A 157 11.74 -10.77 1.68
N ASN A 158 11.73 -9.73 0.85
CA ASN A 158 11.32 -9.78 -0.55
C ASN A 158 9.93 -10.42 -0.74
N LYS A 159 8.98 -10.06 0.13
CA LYS A 159 7.61 -10.62 0.13
C LYS A 159 6.57 -9.52 0.05
N ILE A 160 5.44 -9.84 -0.59
CA ILE A 160 4.27 -8.97 -0.65
C ILE A 160 3.23 -9.47 0.36
N ASN A 161 2.91 -8.64 1.34
CA ASN A 161 1.86 -8.92 2.31
C ASN A 161 0.61 -8.11 1.93
N LEU A 162 -0.51 -8.79 1.72
CA LEU A 162 -1.78 -8.12 1.42
C LEU A 162 -2.57 -7.89 2.71
N GLN A 163 -2.93 -6.64 2.96
CA GLN A 163 -3.91 -6.25 3.97
C GLN A 163 -5.24 -5.98 3.26
N ILE A 164 -6.21 -6.85 3.48
CA ILE A 164 -7.51 -6.80 2.79
C ILE A 164 -8.51 -6.13 3.73
N SER A 165 -9.11 -5.02 3.27
CA SER A 165 -10.13 -4.33 4.04
C SER A 165 -11.37 -5.22 4.21
N PRO A 166 -11.97 -5.29 5.40
CA PRO A 166 -13.17 -6.09 5.62
C PRO A 166 -14.34 -5.59 4.75
N LEU A 167 -15.27 -6.50 4.45
CA LEU A 167 -16.52 -6.19 3.78
C LEU A 167 -17.65 -6.17 4.81
N TYR A 168 -18.40 -5.07 4.87
CA TYR A 168 -19.56 -4.94 5.74
C TYR A 168 -20.83 -5.13 4.92
N ILE A 169 -21.69 -6.04 5.37
CA ILE A 169 -23.02 -6.24 4.79
C ILE A 169 -24.05 -5.91 5.87
N GLN A 170 -24.95 -4.99 5.56
CA GLN A 170 -26.10 -4.71 6.43
C GLN A 170 -27.32 -5.49 5.97
N GLY A 171 -28.17 -5.86 6.92
CA GLY A 171 -29.42 -6.53 6.63
C GLY A 171 -30.35 -6.56 7.82
N SER A 172 -31.42 -7.32 7.69
CA SER A 172 -32.31 -7.62 8.80
C SER A 172 -32.87 -9.03 8.64
N TYR A 173 -33.13 -9.71 9.76
CA TYR A 173 -33.67 -11.07 9.76
C TYR A 173 -34.85 -11.20 10.72
N LYS A 174 -35.71 -12.18 10.47
CA LYS A 174 -36.78 -12.58 11.40
C LYS A 174 -36.53 -14.03 11.78
N LYS A 175 -36.32 -14.32 13.06
CA LYS A 175 -36.20 -15.70 13.55
C LYS A 175 -37.60 -16.30 13.67
N LYS A 176 -37.91 -17.32 12.87
CA LYS A 176 -39.24 -17.95 12.80
C LYS A 176 -39.39 -19.18 13.70
N THR A 177 -38.28 -19.77 14.14
CA THR A 177 -38.28 -21.00 14.94
C THR A 177 -37.50 -20.79 16.23
N VAL A 178 -37.96 -21.42 17.32
CA VAL A 178 -37.24 -21.45 18.62
C VAL A 178 -35.88 -22.13 18.44
N LYS A 179 -35.85 -23.23 17.71
CA LYS A 179 -34.64 -24.01 17.39
C LYS A 179 -33.96 -23.44 16.14
N GLY A 180 -32.67 -23.10 16.24
CA GLY A 180 -31.84 -22.70 15.09
C GLY A 180 -30.93 -21.50 15.37
N LYS A 181 -29.66 -21.61 14.93
CA LYS A 181 -28.66 -20.53 15.03
C LYS A 181 -28.73 -19.62 13.79
N VAL A 182 -29.75 -18.75 13.73
CA VAL A 182 -29.99 -17.87 12.57
C VAL A 182 -28.75 -17.07 12.17
N GLN A 183 -28.07 -16.47 13.15
CA GLN A 183 -26.84 -15.69 12.92
C GLN A 183 -25.78 -16.55 12.21
N HIS A 184 -25.53 -17.75 12.75
CA HIS A 184 -24.57 -18.70 12.17
C HIS A 184 -24.95 -19.18 10.76
N SER A 185 -26.25 -19.39 10.49
CA SER A 185 -26.69 -19.74 9.14
C SER A 185 -26.48 -18.62 8.13
N ILE A 186 -26.72 -17.37 8.53
CA ILE A 186 -26.47 -16.19 7.69
C ILE A 186 -24.96 -16.03 7.47
N GLU A 187 -24.14 -16.14 8.52
CA GLU A 187 -22.68 -16.12 8.45
C GLU A 187 -22.15 -17.14 7.42
N ASN A 188 -22.56 -18.41 7.54
CA ASN A 188 -22.06 -19.48 6.69
C ASN A 188 -22.38 -19.27 5.20
N ILE A 189 -23.58 -18.77 4.87
CA ILE A 189 -23.94 -18.45 3.49
C ILE A 189 -23.08 -17.31 2.98
N LEU A 190 -22.92 -16.24 3.75
CA LEU A 190 -22.12 -15.09 3.32
C LEU A 190 -20.64 -15.45 3.16
N LEU A 191 -20.04 -16.18 4.11
CA LEU A 191 -18.68 -16.70 4.04
C LEU A 191 -18.44 -17.52 2.77
N LYS A 192 -19.39 -18.39 2.40
CA LYS A 192 -19.30 -19.22 1.20
C LYS A 192 -19.26 -18.40 -0.09
N HIS A 193 -20.11 -17.37 -0.20
CA HIS A 193 -20.20 -16.54 -1.41
C HIS A 193 -19.09 -15.49 -1.52
N THR A 194 -18.58 -14.97 -0.39
CA THR A 194 -17.47 -13.99 -0.40
C THR A 194 -16.10 -14.63 -0.33
N LYS A 195 -16.03 -15.94 -0.01
CA LYS A 195 -14.81 -16.71 0.29
C LYS A 195 -13.95 -16.00 1.35
N SER A 196 -14.62 -15.41 2.34
CA SER A 196 -14.00 -14.74 3.48
C SER A 196 -13.49 -15.76 4.50
N THR A 197 -12.55 -15.34 5.35
CA THR A 197 -11.97 -16.23 6.37
C THR A 197 -12.81 -16.31 7.63
N GLU A 198 -13.42 -15.19 8.03
CA GLU A 198 -14.15 -15.05 9.28
C GLU A 198 -15.30 -14.06 9.10
N ALA A 199 -16.37 -14.26 9.86
CA ALA A 199 -17.51 -13.36 9.94
C ALA A 199 -17.73 -12.93 11.40
N VAL A 200 -17.95 -11.64 11.62
CA VAL A 200 -18.34 -11.09 12.92
C VAL A 200 -19.72 -10.46 12.79
N PHE A 201 -20.67 -10.96 13.57
CA PHE A 201 -22.07 -10.56 13.50
C PHE A 201 -22.40 -9.53 14.59
N TYR A 202 -22.78 -8.33 14.15
CA TYR A 202 -23.22 -7.25 15.04
C TYR A 202 -24.75 -7.12 14.97
N SER A 203 -25.40 -7.35 16.10
CA SER A 203 -26.85 -7.14 16.24
C SER A 203 -27.15 -6.26 17.45
N ILE A 204 -28.26 -5.53 17.39
CA ILE A 204 -28.75 -4.74 18.52
C ILE A 204 -29.18 -5.71 19.63
N GLY A 205 -28.43 -5.76 20.73
CA GLY A 205 -28.69 -6.63 21.88
C GLY A 205 -28.46 -8.12 21.61
N ARG A 206 -28.44 -8.92 22.68
CA ARG A 206 -28.37 -10.39 22.59
C ARG A 206 -29.77 -10.96 22.33
N LEU A 207 -29.86 -11.96 21.46
CA LEU A 207 -31.09 -12.73 21.27
C LEU A 207 -30.96 -14.05 22.02
N GLU A 208 -31.88 -14.34 22.92
CA GLU A 208 -31.91 -15.61 23.63
C GLU A 208 -32.21 -16.78 22.67
N GLN A 209 -31.71 -17.97 23.02
CA GLN A 209 -31.89 -19.15 22.19
C GLN A 209 -33.36 -19.52 22.00
N ASN A 210 -34.21 -19.28 23.00
CA ASN A 210 -35.62 -19.71 22.96
C ASN A 210 -36.61 -18.64 22.48
N VAL A 211 -36.11 -17.55 21.89
CA VAL A 211 -36.97 -16.44 21.42
C VAL A 211 -37.19 -16.51 19.91
N ILE A 212 -38.43 -16.28 19.47
CA ILE A 212 -38.86 -16.01 18.09
C ILE A 212 -39.07 -14.50 17.97
N THR A 213 -38.74 -13.91 16.83
CA THR A 213 -38.94 -12.47 16.61
C THR A 213 -40.18 -12.23 15.76
N SER A 214 -41.07 -11.33 16.18
CA SER A 214 -42.22 -10.87 15.39
C SER A 214 -41.83 -9.85 14.33
N CYS A 215 -40.84 -9.01 14.62
CA CYS A 215 -40.28 -7.99 13.74
C CYS A 215 -38.93 -8.40 13.14
N TYR A 216 -38.47 -7.63 12.15
CA TYR A 216 -37.12 -7.76 11.60
C TYR A 216 -36.11 -7.16 12.56
N ARG A 217 -35.08 -7.93 12.90
CA ARG A 217 -33.95 -7.47 13.70
C ARG A 217 -32.84 -7.01 12.76
N PRO A 218 -32.40 -5.75 12.82
CA PRO A 218 -31.29 -5.25 12.01
C PRO A 218 -29.97 -5.86 12.49
N PHE A 219 -29.07 -6.04 11.54
CA PHE A 219 -27.71 -6.48 11.79
C PHE A 219 -26.72 -5.89 10.78
N VAL A 220 -25.46 -5.85 11.19
CA VAL A 220 -24.31 -5.64 10.31
C VAL A 220 -23.38 -6.83 10.50
N ILE A 221 -22.89 -7.40 9.40
CA ILE A 221 -21.90 -8.47 9.45
C ILE A 221 -20.61 -8.00 8.80
N MET A 222 -19.50 -8.14 9.52
CA MET A 222 -18.17 -7.85 9.02
C MET A 222 -17.53 -9.15 8.55
N LEU A 223 -17.15 -9.19 7.29
CA LEU A 223 -16.48 -10.32 6.66
C LEU A 223 -14.99 -9.98 6.50
N ARG A 224 -14.12 -10.75 7.15
CA ARG A 224 -12.67 -10.55 7.11
C ARG A 224 -12.06 -11.22 5.88
N ASN A 225 -11.05 -10.56 5.30
CA ASN A 225 -10.29 -11.02 4.13
C ASN A 225 -11.16 -11.58 2.97
N PRO A 226 -12.18 -10.83 2.50
CA PRO A 226 -13.00 -11.28 1.37
C PRO A 226 -12.18 -11.42 0.09
N LYS A 227 -12.31 -12.56 -0.60
CA LYS A 227 -11.79 -12.71 -1.97
C LYS A 227 -12.73 -12.13 -3.02
N ILE A 228 -14.03 -12.12 -2.73
CA ILE A 228 -15.07 -11.58 -3.59
C ILE A 228 -15.72 -10.41 -2.84
N ARG A 229 -15.66 -9.21 -3.42
CA ARG A 229 -16.15 -7.96 -2.80
C ARG A 229 -17.50 -7.51 -3.34
N LYS A 230 -17.90 -7.94 -4.55
CA LYS A 230 -19.22 -7.65 -5.12
C LYS A 230 -20.08 -8.91 -5.26
N PRO A 231 -20.43 -9.59 -4.15
CA PRO A 231 -21.30 -10.75 -4.23
C PRO A 231 -22.72 -10.34 -4.64
N LYS A 232 -23.42 -11.22 -5.38
CA LYS A 232 -24.82 -11.00 -5.78
C LYS A 232 -25.75 -11.10 -4.56
N LEU A 233 -26.00 -9.97 -3.89
CA LEU A 233 -26.80 -9.90 -2.65
C LEU A 233 -28.21 -10.51 -2.81
N THR A 234 -28.86 -10.34 -3.96
CA THR A 234 -30.19 -10.91 -4.25
C THR A 234 -30.21 -12.43 -4.18
N LYS A 235 -29.18 -13.09 -4.73
CA LYS A 235 -29.03 -14.54 -4.71
C LYS A 235 -28.81 -15.05 -3.29
N MET A 236 -27.94 -14.38 -2.52
CA MET A 236 -27.67 -14.76 -1.12
C MET A 236 -28.90 -14.57 -0.24
N ARG A 237 -29.65 -13.47 -0.42
CA ARG A 237 -30.92 -13.24 0.27
C ARG A 237 -31.93 -14.34 -0.03
N ALA A 238 -32.06 -14.75 -1.29
CA ALA A 238 -32.95 -15.84 -1.67
C ALA A 238 -32.53 -17.19 -1.03
N GLU A 239 -31.22 -17.47 -0.93
CA GLU A 239 -30.71 -18.67 -0.25
C GLU A 239 -30.98 -18.64 1.26
N ILE A 240 -30.77 -17.48 1.91
CA ILE A 240 -31.08 -17.28 3.33
C ILE A 240 -32.58 -17.48 3.60
N ASN A 241 -33.45 -16.91 2.75
CA ASN A 241 -34.91 -17.01 2.92
C ASN A 241 -35.48 -18.42 2.70
N LYS A 242 -34.70 -19.35 2.13
CA LYS A 242 -35.09 -20.76 2.03
C LYS A 242 -34.88 -21.53 3.34
N LEU A 243 -34.14 -20.97 4.29
CA LEU A 243 -33.93 -21.58 5.60
C LEU A 243 -35.21 -21.55 6.42
N LYS A 244 -35.60 -22.68 7.00
CA LYS A 244 -36.80 -22.77 7.85
C LYS A 244 -36.75 -21.86 9.09
N SER A 245 -35.56 -21.48 9.54
CA SER A 245 -35.33 -20.67 10.74
C SER A 245 -35.43 -19.16 10.51
N VAL A 246 -35.46 -18.69 9.25
CA VAL A 246 -35.39 -17.28 8.84
C VAL A 246 -36.61 -16.87 8.02
#